data_AF-A0A3N2R8D3-F1
#
_entry.id   AF-A0A3N2R8D3-F1
#
_cell.length_a   1.000
_cell.length_b   1.000
_cell.length_c   1.000
_cell.angle_alpha   90.00
_cell.angle_beta   90.00
_cell.angle_gamma   90.00
#
_symmetry.space_group_name_H-M   'P 1'
#
loop_
_entity.id
_entity.type
_entity.pdbx_description
1 polymer ?
#
loop_
_entity_poly.entity_id
_entity_poly.type
_entity_poly.pdbx_seq_one_letter_code
_entity_poly.pdbx_strand_id
1 'polypeptide(L)'
;MDRLSIVLTLMTAAVISYAVGVVLLMFGYYTWWAFAGSWTVGFILCWPAAYWISRKIKANDPFWNEKRKDEVDGWVPDPDHREV
;
A
#
# COMPACT_ATOMS: atom_id res chain seq x y z
N MET A 1 7.12 7.57 -2.80
CA MET A 1 6.65 6.43 -1.98
C MET A 1 7.54 6.36 -0.76
N ASP A 2 6.93 6.10 0.38
CA ASP A 2 7.62 6.02 1.67
C ASP A 2 7.87 4.53 1.98
N ARG A 3 8.86 4.19 2.81
CA ARG A 3 9.19 2.78 3.10
C ARG A 3 7.98 1.96 3.58
N LEU A 4 7.13 2.58 4.40
CA LEU A 4 5.85 2.01 4.84
C LEU A 4 4.90 1.70 3.67
N SER A 5 4.81 2.60 2.69
CA SER A 5 3.92 2.41 1.53
C SER A 5 4.35 1.21 0.68
N ILE A 6 5.65 0.92 0.58
CA ILE A 6 6.16 -0.26 -0.16
C ILE A 6 5.69 -1.55 0.51
N VAL A 7 5.78 -1.66 1.85
CA VAL A 7 5.28 -2.85 2.56
C VAL A 7 3.75 -2.97 2.39
N LEU A 8 3.04 -1.85 2.48
CA LEU A 8 1.58 -1.81 2.28
C LEU A 8 1.16 -2.22 0.87
N THR A 9 1.95 -1.97 -0.18
CA THR A 9 1.59 -2.37 -1.56
C THR A 9 1.38 -3.87 -1.69
N LEU A 10 2.22 -4.70 -1.06
CA LEU A 10 2.08 -6.16 -1.14
C LEU A 10 0.79 -6.63 -0.47
N MET A 11 0.46 -6.08 0.70
CA MET A 11 -0.77 -6.44 1.42
C MET A 11 -2.02 -5.94 0.69
N THR A 12 -2.00 -4.69 0.23
CA THR A 12 -3.14 -4.11 -0.51
C THR A 12 -3.36 -4.79 -1.86
N ALA A 13 -2.30 -5.17 -2.56
CA ALA A 13 -2.41 -5.95 -3.80
C ALA A 13 -3.14 -7.28 -3.56
N ALA A 14 -2.76 -8.03 -2.53
CA ALA A 14 -3.41 -9.30 -2.22
C ALA A 14 -4.88 -9.09 -1.85
N VAL A 15 -5.17 -8.16 -0.94
CA VAL A 15 -6.54 -7.89 -0.47
C VAL A 15 -7.44 -7.41 -1.60
N ILE A 16 -7.01 -6.43 -2.41
CA ILE A 16 -7.84 -5.86 -3.48
C ILE A 16 -8.06 -6.90 -4.58
N SER A 17 -7.02 -7.63 -5.00
CA SER A 17 -7.14 -8.67 -6.04
C SER A 17 -8.16 -9.74 -5.65
N TYR A 18 -8.10 -10.21 -4.40
CA TYR A 18 -9.03 -11.21 -3.89
C TYR A 18 -10.44 -10.64 -3.69
N ALA A 19 -10.57 -9.42 -3.16
CA ALA A 19 -11.88 -8.79 -3.00
C ALA A 19 -12.60 -8.66 -4.35
N VAL A 20 -11.90 -8.19 -5.39
CA VAL A 20 -12.47 -8.10 -6.74
C VAL A 20 -12.80 -9.49 -7.28
N GLY A 21 -11.94 -10.49 -7.08
CA GLY A 21 -12.18 -11.86 -7.51
C GLY A 21 -13.42 -12.46 -6.85
N VAL A 22 -13.58 -12.30 -5.54
CA VAL A 22 -14.76 -12.76 -4.79
C VAL A 22 -16.03 -12.10 -5.32
N VAL A 23 -16.00 -10.78 -5.56
CA VAL A 23 -17.15 -10.08 -6.15
C VAL A 23 -17.51 -10.65 -7.52
N LEU A 24 -16.54 -10.87 -8.40
CA LEU A 24 -16.80 -11.47 -9.73
C LEU A 24 -17.40 -12.88 -9.61
N LEU A 25 -16.91 -13.68 -8.67
CA LEU A 25 -17.46 -15.02 -8.41
C LEU A 25 -18.88 -14.96 -7.84
N MET A 26 -19.18 -13.98 -6.97
CA MET A 26 -20.55 -13.75 -6.47
C MET A 26 -21.52 -13.39 -7.58
N PHE A 27 -21.07 -12.70 -8.63
CA PHE A 27 -21.85 -12.43 -9.84
C PHE A 27 -21.95 -13.64 -10.78
N GLY A 28 -21.37 -14.79 -10.42
CA GLY A 28 -21.41 -16.04 -11.20
C GLY A 28 -20.33 -16.17 -12.27
N TYR A 29 -19.32 -15.29 -12.27
CA TYR A 29 -18.23 -15.36 -13.25
C TYR A 29 -17.14 -16.37 -12.82
N TYR A 30 -17.32 -17.63 -13.20
CA TYR A 30 -16.36 -18.72 -12.93
C TYR A 30 -15.39 -18.98 -14.09
N THR A 31 -14.92 -17.92 -14.74
CA THR A 31 -14.02 -18.05 -15.90
C THR A 31 -12.59 -17.70 -15.53
N TRP A 32 -11.62 -18.26 -16.27
CA TRP A 32 -10.22 -17.90 -16.09
C TRP A 32 -9.95 -16.40 -16.30
N TRP A 33 -10.74 -15.76 -17.17
CA TRP A 33 -10.71 -14.32 -17.41
C TRP A 33 -11.14 -13.49 -16.21
N ALA A 34 -12.06 -13.98 -15.39
CA ALA A 34 -12.46 -13.28 -14.16
C ALA A 34 -11.29 -13.18 -13.17
N PHE A 35 -10.53 -14.27 -13.01
CA PHE A 35 -9.32 -14.29 -12.18
C PHE A 35 -8.20 -13.41 -12.74
N ALA A 36 -7.96 -13.46 -14.05
CA ALA A 36 -6.96 -12.59 -14.69
C ALA A 36 -7.34 -11.10 -14.56
N GLY A 37 -8.62 -10.79 -14.75
CA GLY A 37 -9.16 -9.44 -14.58
C GLY A 37 -9.04 -8.94 -13.16
N SER A 38 -9.38 -9.75 -12.16
CA SER A 38 -9.28 -9.35 -10.75
C SER A 38 -7.83 -9.08 -10.33
N TRP A 39 -6.88 -9.90 -10.78
CA TRP A 39 -5.47 -9.70 -10.49
C TRP A 39 -4.92 -8.45 -11.17
N THR A 40 -5.31 -8.20 -12.42
CA THR A 40 -4.93 -6.98 -13.16
C THR A 40 -5.45 -5.73 -12.45
N VAL A 41 -6.72 -5.72 -12.06
CA VAL A 41 -7.34 -4.59 -11.34
C VAL A 41 -6.67 -4.38 -9.98
N GLY A 42 -6.43 -5.47 -9.23
CA GLY A 42 -5.76 -5.39 -7.93
C GLY A 42 -4.32 -4.88 -8.02
N PHE A 43 -3.58 -5.25 -9.07
CA PHE A 43 -2.22 -4.77 -9.29
C PHE A 43 -2.18 -3.27 -9.60
N ILE A 44 -3.12 -2.79 -10.42
CA ILE A 44 -3.23 -1.36 -10.77
C ILE A 44 -3.64 -0.53 -9.55
N LEU A 45 -4.63 -1.00 -8.78
CA LEU A 45 -5.18 -0.26 -7.63
C LEU A 45 -4.32 -0.34 -6.36
N CYS A 46 -3.46 -1.34 -6.26
CA CYS A 46 -2.51 -1.53 -5.16
C CYS A 46 -1.70 -0.26 -4.87
N TRP A 47 -1.07 0.32 -5.89
CA TRP A 47 -0.18 1.46 -5.71
C TRP A 47 -0.90 2.70 -5.13
N PRO A 48 -2.00 3.20 -5.74
CA PRO A 48 -2.70 4.36 -5.18
C PRO A 48 -3.33 4.04 -3.81
N ALA A 49 -3.83 2.82 -3.60
CA ALA A 49 -4.40 2.41 -2.31
C ALA A 49 -3.35 2.42 -1.19
N ALA A 50 -2.19 1.80 -1.42
CA ALA A 50 -1.10 1.74 -0.45
C ALA A 50 -0.56 3.13 -0.10
N TYR A 51 -0.44 4.01 -1.10
CA TYR A 51 -0.03 5.39 -0.91
C TYR A 51 -1.04 6.16 -0.03
N TRP A 52 -2.33 6.03 -0.33
CA TRP A 52 -3.38 6.72 0.42
C TRP A 52 -3.49 6.21 1.86
N ILE A 53 -3.43 4.89 2.05
CA ILE A 53 -3.40 4.26 3.38
C ILE A 53 -2.17 4.73 4.16
N SER A 54 -0.99 4.74 3.54
CA SER A 54 0.23 5.22 4.21
C SER A 54 0.09 6.66 4.68
N ARG A 55 -0.48 7.55 3.84
CA ARG A 55 -0.71 8.95 4.22
C ARG A 55 -1.74 9.07 5.35
N LYS A 56 -2.78 8.25 5.34
CA LYS A 56 -3.82 8.26 6.38
C LYS A 56 -3.30 7.73 7.72
N ILE A 57 -2.46 6.69 7.70
CA ILE A 57 -1.78 6.19 8.92
C ILE A 57 -0.95 7.31 9.53
N LYS A 58 -0.15 8.00 8.72
CA LYS A 58 0.71 9.10 9.18
C LYS A 58 -0.08 10.29 9.72
N ALA A 59 -1.15 10.69 9.04
CA ALA A 59 -2.02 11.78 9.50
C ALA A 59 -2.74 11.48 10.82
N ASN A 60 -2.96 10.20 11.11
CA ASN A 60 -3.64 9.75 12.33
C ASN A 60 -2.67 9.40 13.47
N ASP A 61 -1.36 9.39 13.23
CA ASP A 61 -0.36 9.03 14.23
C ASP A 61 0.10 10.29 14.98
N PRO A 62 -0.26 10.46 16.27
CA PRO A 62 0.09 11.64 17.05
C PRO A 62 1.59 11.75 17.33
N PHE A 63 2.36 10.68 17.14
CA PHE A 63 3.82 10.68 17.27
C PHE A 63 4.52 10.88 15.93
N TRP A 64 3.78 10.95 14.83
CA TRP A 64 4.34 11.15 13.49
C TRP A 64 4.69 12.61 13.25
N ASN A 65 5.98 12.93 13.33
CA ASN A 65 6.49 14.26 13.00
C ASN A 65 6.68 14.41 11.48
N GLU A 66 5.74 15.09 10.80
CA GLU A 66 5.81 15.34 9.35
C GLU A 66 7.07 16.09 8.91
N LYS A 67 7.68 16.91 9.78
CA LYS A 67 8.90 17.68 9.49
C LYS A 67 10.20 16.85 9.56
N ARG A 68 10.17 15.67 10.18
CA ARG A 68 11.35 14.78 10.27
C ARG A 68 11.79 14.25 8.91
N LYS A 69 10.90 14.26 7.91
CA LYS A 69 11.19 13.76 6.56
C LYS A 69 12.21 14.63 5.80
N ASP A 70 12.32 15.90 6.19
CA ASP A 70 13.25 16.86 5.60
C ASP A 70 14.62 16.85 6.31
N GLU A 71 14.74 16.12 7.41
CA GLU A 71 15.94 16.08 8.27
C GLU A 71 16.89 14.92 7.92
N VAL A 72 16.44 13.97 7.09
CA VAL A 72 17.22 12.78 6.71
C VAL A 72 17.45 12.77 5.21
N ASP A 73 18.63 13.24 4.79
CA ASP A 73 18.99 13.48 3.37
C ASP A 73 19.39 12.20 2.60
N GLY A 74 18.72 11.06 2.85
CA GLY A 74 19.19 9.77 2.35
C GLY A 74 18.16 8.65 2.21
N TRP A 75 18.40 7.76 1.24
CA TRP A 75 17.65 6.50 1.09
C TRP A 75 17.92 5.51 2.24
N VAL A 76 19.07 5.61 2.90
CA VAL A 76 19.49 4.82 4.08
C VAL A 76 19.38 5.72 5.32
N PRO A 77 18.81 5.25 6.45
CA PRO A 77 18.80 6.04 7.68
C PRO A 77 20.24 6.33 8.09
N ASP A 78 20.53 7.58 8.45
CA ASP A 78 21.82 7.94 9.01
C ASP A 78 22.04 7.15 10.32
N PRO A 79 23.01 6.23 10.39
CA PRO A 79 23.25 5.39 11.57
C PRO A 79 23.66 6.19 12.80
N ASP A 80 24.22 7.39 12.61
CA ASP A 80 24.72 8.25 13.68
C ASP A 80 23.66 9.27 14.16
N HIS A 81 22.45 9.23 13.60
CA HIS A 81 21.37 10.12 14.00
C HIS A 81 20.82 9.71 15.39
N ARG A 82 20.73 10.68 16.30
CA ARG A 82 20.35 10.43 17.69
C ARG A 82 18.87 10.01 17.79
N GLU A 83 18.62 8.78 18.22
CA GLU A 83 17.27 8.31 18.59
C GLU A 83 16.86 8.97 19.92
N VAL A 84 16.18 10.12 19.84
CA VAL A 84 15.50 10.76 20.97
C VAL A 84 13.99 10.65 20.85
#